data_AF-A0A4W5NCX3-F1
#
_entry.id   AF-A0A4W5NCX3-F1
#
_cell.length_a   1.000
_cell.length_b   1.000
_cell.length_c   1.000
_cell.angle_alpha   90.00
_cell.angle_beta   90.00
_cell.angle_gamma   90.00
#
_symmetry.space_group_name_H-M   'P 1'
#
loop_
_entity.id
_entity.type
_entity.pdbx_description
1 polymer ?
#
loop_
_entity_poly.entity_id
_entity_poly.type
_entity_poly.pdbx_seq_one_letter_code
_entity_poly.pdbx_strand_id
1 'polypeptide(L)'
;EGKTNLSVNENNISLSDDSKTLSDYGLHSGSKVMVLITEPAHIQVFLKNEKGQTHTYDVVPGETVTQFKAKVQNKEGVPANQQRLIHEGRQLEDGQKLEYYDIRNQSTIHLTLRLRGG
;
A
#
# COMPACT_ATOMS: atom_id res chain seq x y z
N GLU A 1 -2.51 -4.16 -5.95
CA GLU A 1 -2.77 -4.16 -7.41
C GLU A 1 -3.64 -2.94 -7.73
N GLY A 2 -3.18 -2.05 -8.60
CA GLY A 2 -3.99 -0.93 -9.08
C GLY A 2 -5.04 -1.40 -10.09
N LYS A 3 -6.19 -0.75 -10.16
CA LYS A 3 -7.19 -1.05 -11.20
C LYS A 3 -6.85 -0.24 -12.44
N THR A 4 -6.62 -0.91 -13.57
CA THR A 4 -6.51 -0.26 -14.87
C THR A 4 -7.91 -0.11 -15.43
N ASN A 5 -8.39 1.13 -15.57
CA ASN A 5 -9.63 1.42 -16.26
C ASN A 5 -9.28 2.03 -17.62
N LEU A 6 -9.98 1.60 -18.66
CA LEU A 6 -9.87 2.17 -19.99
C LEU A 6 -11.10 3.05 -20.20
N SER A 7 -10.92 4.22 -20.82
CA SER A 7 -12.03 5.09 -21.21
C SER A 7 -11.92 5.43 -22.70
N VAL A 8 -13.07 5.56 -23.35
CA VAL A 8 -13.19 5.76 -24.79
C VAL A 8 -14.08 6.97 -25.04
N ASN A 9 -13.55 7.98 -25.74
CA ASN A 9 -14.30 9.20 -26.10
C ASN A 9 -15.01 9.85 -24.90
N GLU A 10 -14.30 9.98 -23.77
CA GLU A 10 -14.79 10.56 -22.49
C GLU A 10 -15.91 9.76 -21.80
N ASN A 11 -16.42 8.70 -22.43
CA ASN A 11 -17.28 7.72 -21.82
C ASN A 11 -16.42 6.67 -21.09
N ASN A 12 -16.77 6.40 -19.83
CA ASN A 12 -16.05 5.45 -18.99
C ASN A 12 -16.43 3.99 -19.38
N ILE A 13 -15.94 3.54 -20.53
CA ILE A 13 -16.22 2.21 -21.10
C ILE A 13 -15.07 1.27 -20.76
N SER A 14 -15.31 0.31 -19.86
CA SER A 14 -14.36 -0.77 -19.56
C SER A 14 -14.16 -1.67 -20.79
N LEU A 15 -12.96 -1.64 -21.39
CA LEU A 15 -12.53 -2.54 -22.47
C LEU A 15 -11.96 -3.83 -21.87
N SER A 16 -12.78 -4.60 -21.15
CA SER A 16 -12.33 -5.76 -20.37
C SER A 16 -12.79 -7.12 -20.92
N ASP A 17 -13.60 -7.14 -21.99
CA ASP A 17 -14.10 -8.36 -22.59
C ASP A 17 -13.37 -8.64 -23.91
N ASP A 18 -12.48 -9.64 -23.86
CA ASP A 18 -11.61 -10.07 -24.96
C ASP A 18 -12.39 -10.74 -26.11
N SER A 19 -13.68 -11.05 -25.93
CA SER A 19 -14.53 -11.59 -27.00
C SER A 19 -15.07 -10.52 -27.95
N LYS A 20 -14.92 -9.24 -27.60
CA LYS A 20 -15.44 -8.10 -28.36
C LYS A 20 -14.34 -7.41 -29.17
N THR A 21 -14.70 -6.95 -30.35
CA THR A 21 -13.85 -6.12 -31.21
C THR A 21 -13.83 -4.67 -30.71
N LEU A 22 -12.82 -3.89 -31.10
CA LEU A 22 -12.77 -2.45 -30.80
C LEU A 22 -13.98 -1.69 -31.38
N SER A 23 -14.50 -2.12 -32.52
CA SER A 23 -15.73 -1.56 -33.11
C SER A 23 -16.97 -1.79 -32.25
N ASP A 24 -17.05 -2.91 -31.52
CA ASP A 24 -18.16 -3.20 -30.59
C ASP A 24 -18.19 -2.21 -29.40
N TYR A 25 -17.06 -1.54 -29.14
CA TYR A 25 -16.92 -0.46 -28.17
C TYR A 25 -17.01 0.94 -28.80
N GLY A 26 -17.32 1.06 -30.09
CA GLY A 26 -17.42 2.33 -30.79
C GLY A 26 -16.08 3.00 -31.11
N LEU A 27 -14.98 2.24 -31.13
CA LEU A 27 -13.66 2.74 -31.52
C LEU A 27 -13.46 2.65 -33.02
N HIS A 28 -13.14 3.79 -33.63
CA HIS A 28 -12.94 3.96 -35.07
C HIS A 28 -11.61 4.69 -35.32
N SER A 29 -11.22 4.82 -36.59
CA SER A 29 -10.05 5.63 -36.95
C SER A 29 -10.21 7.05 -36.40
N GLY A 30 -9.22 7.53 -35.64
CA GLY A 30 -9.25 8.83 -34.97
C GLY A 30 -9.85 8.83 -33.57
N SER A 31 -10.38 7.71 -33.05
CA SER A 31 -10.81 7.61 -31.66
C SER A 31 -9.62 7.73 -30.68
N LYS A 32 -9.89 8.33 -29.52
CA LYS A 32 -8.90 8.46 -28.43
C LYS A 32 -9.26 7.50 -27.31
N VAL A 33 -8.32 6.61 -26.99
CA VAL A 33 -8.38 5.74 -25.81
C VAL A 33 -7.53 6.38 -24.73
N MET A 34 -8.13 6.65 -23.58
CA MET A 34 -7.39 7.12 -22.41
C MET A 34 -7.29 5.99 -21.40
N VAL A 35 -6.06 5.62 -21.07
CA VAL A 35 -5.75 4.65 -20.02
C VAL A 35 -5.72 5.39 -18.68
N LEU A 36 -6.62 5.06 -17.78
CA LEU A 36 -6.61 5.55 -16.41
C LEU A 36 -6.00 4.47 -15.51
N ILE A 37 -4.75 4.69 -15.11
CA ILE A 37 -4.09 3.88 -14.09
C ILE A 37 -4.50 4.46 -12.73
N THR A 38 -5.34 3.74 -11.98
CA THR A 38 -5.63 4.11 -10.60
C THR A 38 -4.59 3.48 -9.69
N GLU A 39 -3.78 4.30 -9.02
CA GLU A 39 -2.96 3.81 -7.91
C GLU A 39 -3.90 3.22 -6.85
N PRO A 40 -3.59 2.04 -6.27
CA PRO A 40 -4.41 1.50 -5.21
C PRO A 40 -4.47 2.52 -4.07
N ALA A 41 -5.67 2.80 -3.58
CA ALA A 41 -5.87 3.78 -2.52
C ALA A 41 -4.93 3.46 -1.34
N HIS A 42 -4.07 4.42 -1.02
CA HIS A 42 -3.21 4.33 0.15
C HIS A 42 -4.09 4.41 1.41
N ILE A 43 -3.80 3.56 2.38
CA ILE A 43 -4.32 3.72 3.73
C ILE A 43 -3.26 4.41 4.58
N GLN A 44 -3.68 5.22 5.54
CA GLN A 44 -2.76 5.85 6.48
C GLN A 44 -2.72 5.03 7.76
N VAL A 45 -1.53 4.73 8.26
CA VAL A 45 -1.34 4.11 9.57
C VAL A 45 -0.50 5.03 10.45
N PHE A 46 -0.67 4.89 11.75
CA PHE A 46 0.09 5.65 12.74
C PHE A 46 1.18 4.77 13.35
N LEU A 47 2.39 5.29 13.45
CA LEU A 47 3.47 4.68 14.21
C LEU A 47 3.71 5.50 15.47
N LYS A 48 3.61 4.89 16.64
CA LYS A 48 3.99 5.51 17.92
C LYS A 48 5.36 4.98 18.36
N ASN A 49 6.34 5.87 18.51
CA ASN A 49 7.69 5.49 18.94
C ASN A 49 7.85 5.45 20.47
N GLU A 50 9.03 5.04 20.95
CA GLU A 50 9.34 4.92 22.39
C GLU A 50 9.27 6.24 23.15
N LYS A 51 9.41 7.38 22.45
CA LYS A 51 9.25 8.73 23.01
C LYS A 51 7.79 9.17 23.10
N GLY A 52 6.86 8.32 22.66
CA GLY A 52 5.44 8.62 22.58
C GLY A 52 5.04 9.49 21.39
N GLN A 53 5.97 9.83 20.50
CA GLN A 53 5.67 10.61 19.29
C GLN A 53 4.95 9.74 18.27
N THR A 54 3.98 10.32 17.58
CA THR A 54 3.18 9.63 16.57
C THR A 54 3.47 10.20 15.19
N HIS A 55 3.79 9.33 14.24
CA HIS A 55 4.05 9.70 12.85
C HIS A 55 3.12 8.92 11.91
N THR A 56 2.62 9.60 10.88
CA THR A 56 1.77 8.99 9.85
C THR A 56 2.61 8.34 8.76
N TYR A 57 2.15 7.20 8.26
CA TYR A 57 2.73 6.46 7.14
C TYR A 57 1.66 6.06 6.15
N ASP A 58 1.91 6.28 4.86
CA ASP A 58 1.10 5.74 3.79
C ASP A 58 1.49 4.29 3.52
N VAL A 59 0.50 3.42 3.49
CA VAL A 59 0.63 1.99 3.27
C VAL A 59 -0.22 1.58 2.08
N VAL A 60 0.35 0.74 1.22
CA VAL A 60 -0.41 0.17 0.09
C VAL A 60 -1.02 -1.19 0.47
N PRO A 61 -2.16 -1.58 -0.12
CA PRO A 61 -2.70 -2.91 0.05
C PRO A 61 -1.67 -3.99 -0.31
N GLY A 62 -1.55 -5.01 0.55
CA GLY A 62 -0.58 -6.09 0.40
C GLY A 62 0.85 -5.77 0.81
N GLU A 63 1.14 -4.57 1.33
CA GLU A 63 2.47 -4.22 1.83
C GLU A 63 2.92 -5.15 2.96
N THR A 64 4.19 -5.55 2.91
CA THR A 64 4.79 -6.45 3.89
C THR A 64 5.40 -5.68 5.06
N VAL A 65 5.55 -6.35 6.20
CA VAL A 65 6.22 -5.82 7.38
C VAL A 65 7.67 -5.40 7.05
N THR A 66 8.36 -6.14 6.19
CA THR A 66 9.72 -5.81 5.75
C THR A 66 9.77 -4.47 5.00
N GLN A 67 8.83 -4.25 4.08
CA GLN A 67 8.72 -2.97 3.36
C GLN A 67 8.37 -1.82 4.32
N PHE A 68 7.44 -2.05 5.24
CA PHE A 68 7.06 -1.05 6.22
C PHE A 68 8.23 -0.68 7.15
N LYS A 69 9.01 -1.66 7.63
CA LYS A 69 10.23 -1.40 8.42
C LYS A 69 11.26 -0.56 7.66
N ALA A 70 11.38 -0.74 6.35
CA ALA A 70 12.25 0.11 5.54
C ALA A 70 11.76 1.58 5.51
N LYS A 71 10.44 1.81 5.39
CA LYS A 71 9.86 3.17 5.52
C LYS A 71 10.13 3.76 6.90
N VAL A 72 9.95 2.96 7.96
CA VAL A 72 10.23 3.37 9.34
C VAL A 72 11.71 3.70 9.50
N GLN A 73 12.63 2.91 8.94
CA GLN A 73 14.07 3.19 8.97
C GLN A 73 14.40 4.53 8.32
N ASN A 74 13.84 4.80 7.15
CA ASN A 74 14.10 6.04 6.41
C ASN A 74 13.61 7.28 7.18
N LYS A 75 12.52 7.15 7.95
CA LYS A 75 11.89 8.28 8.64
C LYS A 75 12.33 8.45 10.10
N GLU A 76 12.48 7.35 10.84
CA GLU A 76 12.90 7.37 12.26
C GLU A 76 14.42 7.20 12.44
N GLY A 77 15.15 6.79 11.40
CA GLY A 77 16.59 6.52 11.47
C GLY A 77 16.97 5.21 12.19
N VAL A 78 16.00 4.37 12.55
CA VAL A 78 16.23 3.11 13.27
C VAL A 78 16.45 1.96 12.27
N PRO A 79 17.59 1.24 12.29
CA PRO A 79 17.83 0.11 11.41
C PRO A 79 16.74 -0.96 11.50
N ALA A 80 16.28 -1.50 10.36
CA ALA A 80 15.15 -2.44 10.29
C ALA A 80 15.29 -3.67 11.21
N ASN A 81 16.51 -4.19 11.39
CA ASN A 81 16.79 -5.32 12.27
C ASN A 81 16.68 -4.99 13.77
N GLN A 82 16.73 -3.70 14.13
CA GLN A 82 16.54 -3.20 15.48
C GLN A 82 15.09 -2.81 15.76
N GLN A 83 14.23 -2.79 14.75
CA GLN A 83 12.82 -2.44 14.91
C GLN A 83 12.02 -3.65 15.39
N ARG A 84 11.28 -3.48 16.49
CA ARG A 84 10.23 -4.37 16.94
C ARG A 84 8.90 -3.64 16.87
N LEU A 85 8.11 -3.98 15.85
CA LEU A 85 6.80 -3.42 15.60
C LEU A 85 5.73 -4.29 16.27
N ILE A 86 4.78 -3.65 16.95
CA ILE A 86 3.73 -4.32 17.74
C ILE A 86 2.37 -3.70 17.40
N HIS A 87 1.40 -4.55 17.08
CA HIS A 87 0.00 -4.16 16.90
C HIS A 87 -0.90 -5.12 17.67
N GLU A 88 -1.86 -4.59 18.44
CA GLU A 88 -2.78 -5.38 19.28
C GLU A 88 -2.09 -6.45 20.14
N GLY A 89 -0.92 -6.11 20.70
CA GLY A 89 -0.11 -7.02 21.53
C GLY A 89 0.64 -8.10 20.74
N ARG A 90 0.53 -8.15 19.41
CA ARG A 90 1.25 -9.09 18.54
C ARG A 90 2.45 -8.41 17.89
N GLN A 91 3.59 -9.09 17.91
CA GLN A 91 4.75 -8.67 17.15
C GLN A 91 4.53 -8.93 15.66
N LEU A 92 4.88 -7.95 14.83
CA LEU A 92 4.85 -8.10 13.38
C LEU A 92 6.12 -8.80 12.90
N GLU A 93 5.93 -9.85 12.11
CA GLU A 93 7.02 -10.69 11.58
C GLU A 93 7.37 -10.32 10.14
N ASP A 94 8.66 -10.41 9.82
CA ASP A 94 9.17 -10.09 8.49
C ASP A 94 8.57 -11.03 7.41
N GLY A 95 8.40 -10.52 6.19
CA GLY A 95 7.76 -11.24 5.09
C GLY A 95 6.23 -11.36 5.18
N GLN A 96 5.63 -11.23 6.37
CA GLN A 96 4.18 -11.23 6.52
C GLN A 96 3.58 -9.90 6.03
N LYS A 97 2.37 -9.94 5.46
CA LYS A 97 1.63 -8.74 5.07
C LYS A 97 1.03 -8.02 6.27
N LEU A 98 0.94 -6.70 6.22
CA LEU A 98 0.29 -5.90 7.27
C LEU A 98 -1.19 -6.29 7.47
N GLU A 99 -1.90 -6.60 6.36
CA GLU A 99 -3.31 -7.00 6.38
C GLU A 99 -3.59 -8.27 7.19
N TYR A 100 -2.61 -9.16 7.33
CA TYR A 100 -2.74 -10.37 8.14
C TYR A 100 -2.90 -10.09 9.63
N TYR A 101 -2.40 -8.94 10.09
CA TYR A 101 -2.52 -8.49 11.46
C TYR A 101 -3.71 -7.55 11.65
N ASP A 102 -4.66 -7.50 10.70
CA ASP A 102 -5.79 -6.57 10.72
C ASP A 102 -5.37 -5.08 10.78
N ILE A 103 -4.17 -4.76 10.31
CA ILE A 103 -3.71 -3.38 10.18
C ILE A 103 -4.47 -2.74 9.01
N ARG A 104 -5.32 -1.77 9.34
CA ARG A 104 -6.21 -1.07 8.42
C ARG A 104 -5.95 0.43 8.51
N ASN A 105 -6.74 1.20 7.76
CA ASN A 105 -6.69 2.65 7.82
C ASN A 105 -6.85 3.13 9.27
N GLN A 106 -5.98 4.04 9.68
CA GLN A 106 -5.86 4.64 11.01
C GLN A 106 -5.46 3.68 12.14
N SER A 107 -5.04 2.44 11.83
CA SER A 107 -4.44 1.55 12.83
C SER A 107 -3.17 2.17 13.42
N THR A 108 -2.94 1.93 14.72
CA THR A 108 -1.71 2.36 15.41
C THR A 108 -0.78 1.18 15.66
N ILE A 109 0.47 1.31 15.20
CA ILE A 109 1.57 0.36 15.39
C ILE A 109 2.55 0.98 16.39
N HIS A 110 2.99 0.21 17.37
CA HIS A 110 3.98 0.64 18.35
C HIS A 110 5.37 0.19 17.92
N LEU A 111 6.33 1.12 17.88
CA LEU A 111 7.75 0.83 17.66
C LEU A 111 8.47 0.72 19.01
N THR A 112 9.15 -0.39 19.22
CA THR A 112 10.13 -0.61 20.29
C THR A 112 11.46 -1.03 19.68
N LEU A 113 12.56 -0.78 20.39
CA LEU A 113 13.90 -1.11 19.95
C LEU A 113 14.33 -2.47 20.49
N ARG A 114 14.97 -3.27 19.64
CA ARG A 114 15.73 -4.45 20.08
C ARG A 114 17.11 -3.99 20.55
N LEU A 115 17.50 -4.37 21.76
CA LEU A 115 18.87 -4.20 22.23
C LEU A 115 19.80 -5.12 21.43
N ARG A 116 20.96 -4.61 21.01
CA ARG A 116 22.02 -5.46 20.46
C ARG A 116 22.58 -6.32 21.60
N GLY A 117 22.63 -7.64 21.41
CA GLY A 117 23.69 -8.44 22.00
C GLY A 117 24.96 -8.12 21.22
N GLY A 118 26.01 -7.70 21.93
CA GLY A 118 27.33 -7.40 21.33
C GLY A 118 28.00 -8.62 20.73
#